data_AF-A0A257KF38-F1
#
_entry.id   AF-A0A257KF38-F1
#
_cell.length_a   1.000
_cell.length_b   1.000
_cell.length_c   1.000
_cell.angle_alpha   90.00
_cell.angle_beta   90.00
_cell.angle_gamma   90.00
#
_symmetry.space_group_name_H-M   'P 1'
#
loop_
_entity.id
_entity.type
_entity.pdbx_description
1 polymer ?
#
loop_
_entity_poly.entity_id
_entity_poly.type
_entity_poly.pdbx_seq_one_letter_code
_entity_poly.pdbx_strand_id
1 'polypeptide(L)'
;MPKFVVSKGHDAFVYYETVVEADTPEEARALATSVHYNGEWLATGYVQEFDDYEIDEHSGVRLLESGETVEAFLTIGVTAQERDALLAGLRLLQLALARGPIDPPLRSVLTDDDAHAGLDLTQIDALCERINV
;
A
#
# COMPACT_ATOMS: atom_id res chain seq x y z
N MET A 1 16.70 -16.07 -24.52
CA MET A 1 15.23 -15.98 -24.75
C MET A 1 14.75 -14.66 -24.17
N PRO A 2 13.94 -13.85 -24.88
CA PRO A 2 13.45 -12.56 -24.37
C PRO A 2 12.42 -12.74 -23.26
N LYS A 3 12.38 -11.78 -22.31
CA LYS A 3 11.42 -11.70 -21.20
C LYS A 3 10.50 -10.50 -21.44
N PHE A 4 9.22 -10.65 -21.10
CA PHE A 4 8.19 -9.63 -21.35
C PHE A 4 7.46 -9.29 -20.05
N VAL A 5 7.07 -8.03 -19.92
CA VAL A 5 6.17 -7.51 -18.88
C VAL A 5 4.77 -7.44 -19.47
N VAL A 6 3.77 -7.89 -18.70
CA VAL A 6 2.36 -7.82 -19.06
C VAL A 6 1.65 -6.94 -18.03
N SER A 7 0.96 -5.90 -18.51
CA SER A 7 0.21 -4.94 -17.69
C SER A 7 -1.30 -5.21 -17.85
N LYS A 8 -2.00 -5.22 -16.72
CA LYS A 8 -3.44 -5.50 -16.62
C LYS A 8 -4.12 -4.41 -15.78
N GLY A 9 -5.35 -4.04 -16.14
CA GLY A 9 -6.19 -3.12 -15.36
C GLY A 9 -7.02 -3.85 -14.30
N HIS A 10 -7.44 -3.15 -13.24
CA HIS A 10 -8.22 -3.70 -12.14
C HIS A 10 -9.25 -2.68 -11.62
N ASP A 11 -10.48 -3.11 -11.28
CA ASP A 11 -11.55 -2.29 -10.69
C ASP A 11 -11.87 -2.78 -9.26
N ALA A 12 -11.58 -1.96 -8.24
CA ALA A 12 -11.60 -2.37 -6.83
C ALA A 12 -12.69 -1.67 -6.01
N PHE A 13 -13.38 -2.41 -5.14
CA PHE A 13 -14.27 -1.83 -4.13
C PHE A 13 -13.56 -1.68 -2.78
N VAL A 14 -13.50 -0.46 -2.25
CA VAL A 14 -13.06 -0.17 -0.88
C VAL A 14 -14.25 -0.27 0.07
N TYR A 15 -14.10 -1.02 1.15
CA TYR A 15 -15.13 -1.17 2.16
C TYR A 15 -15.02 -0.04 3.17
N TYR A 16 -16.16 0.58 3.46
CA TYR A 16 -16.28 1.62 4.47
C TYR A 16 -17.24 1.13 5.54
N GLU A 17 -16.85 1.36 6.79
CA GLU A 17 -17.69 1.13 7.96
C GLU A 17 -18.10 2.46 8.56
N THR A 18 -19.26 2.48 9.20
CA THR A 18 -19.70 3.63 9.96
C THR A 18 -20.40 3.15 11.22
N VAL A 19 -20.34 3.95 12.28
CA VAL A 19 -21.02 3.67 13.54
C VAL A 19 -22.36 4.39 13.56
N VAL A 20 -23.43 3.62 13.78
CA VAL A 20 -24.80 4.14 13.90
C VAL A 20 -25.39 3.66 15.21
N GLU A 21 -25.83 4.59 16.05
CA GLU A 21 -26.64 4.29 17.23
C GLU A 21 -28.11 4.15 16.80
N ALA A 22 -28.72 2.98 17.06
CA ALA A 22 -30.13 2.70 16.76
C ALA A 22 -30.65 1.56 17.65
N ASP A 23 -31.97 1.49 17.83
CA ASP A 23 -32.61 0.46 18.67
C ASP A 23 -32.72 -0.89 17.95
N THR A 24 -32.65 -0.89 16.61
CA THR A 24 -32.74 -2.10 15.77
C THR A 24 -31.78 -2.08 14.58
N PRO A 25 -31.35 -3.25 14.06
CA PRO A 25 -30.54 -3.34 12.84
C PRO A 25 -31.19 -2.70 11.62
N GLU A 26 -32.51 -2.83 11.48
CA GLU A 26 -33.27 -2.24 10.39
C GLU A 26 -33.24 -0.70 10.45
N GLU A 27 -33.36 -0.13 11.65
CA GLU A 27 -33.23 1.30 11.88
C GLU A 27 -31.80 1.79 11.63
N ALA A 28 -30.78 1.08 12.14
CA ALA A 28 -29.38 1.39 11.88
C ALA A 28 -29.08 1.44 10.37
N ARG A 29 -29.60 0.46 9.62
CA ARG A 29 -29.48 0.40 8.16
C ARG A 29 -30.20 1.56 7.48
N ALA A 30 -31.43 1.85 7.88
CA ALA A 30 -32.21 2.96 7.31
C ALA A 30 -31.56 4.32 7.59
N LEU A 31 -30.94 4.49 8.76
CA LEU A 31 -30.18 5.67 9.11
C LEU A 31 -28.90 5.77 8.27
N ALA A 32 -28.11 4.70 8.14
CA ALA A 32 -26.88 4.70 7.35
C ALA A 32 -27.09 4.96 5.85
N THR A 33 -28.23 4.55 5.29
CA THR A 33 -28.55 4.73 3.86
C THR A 33 -29.31 6.02 3.55
N SER A 34 -29.66 6.81 4.57
CA SER A 34 -30.35 8.09 4.41
C SER A 34 -29.45 9.12 3.74
N VAL A 35 -30.02 9.91 2.81
CA VAL A 35 -29.32 11.06 2.20
C VAL A 35 -28.99 12.18 3.18
N HIS A 36 -29.54 12.13 4.39
CA HIS A 36 -29.26 13.06 5.49
C HIS A 36 -28.32 12.48 6.56
N TYR A 37 -27.77 11.29 6.32
CA TYR A 37 -26.79 10.71 7.22
C TYR A 37 -25.49 11.51 7.17
N ASN A 38 -25.08 12.04 8.32
CA ASN A 38 -23.87 12.84 8.49
C ASN A 38 -22.78 12.11 9.31
N GLY A 39 -22.92 10.80 9.53
CA GLY A 39 -21.90 10.02 10.22
C GLY A 39 -20.66 9.80 9.36
N GLU A 40 -19.52 9.61 10.01
CA GLU A 40 -18.24 9.43 9.34
C GLU A 40 -18.10 7.99 8.82
N TRP A 41 -17.92 7.86 7.51
CA TRP A 41 -17.55 6.59 6.89
C TRP A 41 -16.04 6.42 6.94
N LEU A 42 -15.59 5.40 7.67
CA LEU A 42 -14.19 5.04 7.84
C LEU A 42 -13.85 3.92 6.87
N ALA A 43 -12.85 4.13 6.02
CA ALA A 43 -12.31 3.05 5.20
C ALA A 43 -11.76 1.95 6.13
N THR A 44 -12.17 0.71 5.93
CA THR A 44 -11.71 -0.41 6.77
C THR A 44 -10.33 -0.93 6.37
N GLY A 45 -9.81 -0.46 5.23
CA GLY A 45 -8.63 -1.04 4.58
C GLY A 45 -8.89 -2.39 3.91
N TYR A 46 -10.11 -2.93 3.99
CA TYR A 46 -10.52 -4.10 3.24
C TYR A 46 -10.88 -3.67 1.81
N VAL A 47 -10.30 -4.36 0.83
CA VAL A 47 -10.54 -4.16 -0.60
C VAL A 47 -10.96 -5.49 -1.19
N GLN A 48 -12.08 -5.52 -1.92
CA GLN A 48 -12.49 -6.69 -2.69
C GLN A 48 -12.39 -6.37 -4.17
N GLU A 49 -11.58 -7.17 -4.84
CA GLU A 49 -11.32 -7.17 -6.26
C GLU A 49 -12.33 -8.12 -6.94
N PHE A 50 -13.18 -7.60 -7.83
CA PHE A 50 -14.06 -8.42 -8.67
C PHE A 50 -13.78 -8.15 -10.15
N ASP A 51 -13.75 -9.26 -10.90
CA ASP A 51 -13.59 -9.43 -12.35
C ASP A 51 -12.17 -9.63 -12.91
N ASP A 52 -12.12 -10.52 -13.91
CA ASP A 52 -10.92 -11.08 -14.51
C ASP A 52 -9.99 -10.01 -15.07
N TYR A 53 -8.69 -10.21 -14.88
CA TYR A 53 -7.66 -9.35 -15.44
C TYR A 53 -7.78 -9.19 -16.97
N GLU A 54 -8.02 -7.97 -17.44
CA GLU A 54 -7.91 -7.61 -18.86
C GLU A 54 -6.54 -7.01 -19.18
N ILE A 55 -5.91 -7.48 -20.26
CA ILE A 55 -4.65 -6.93 -20.77
C ILE A 55 -4.97 -5.64 -21.52
N ASP A 56 -4.26 -4.56 -21.18
CA ASP A 56 -4.43 -3.28 -21.85
C ASP A 56 -4.17 -3.39 -23.36
N GLU A 57 -5.11 -2.91 -24.18
CA GLU A 57 -5.11 -3.10 -25.64
C GLU A 57 -3.95 -2.37 -26.33
N HIS A 58 -3.43 -1.30 -25.74
CA HIS A 58 -2.44 -0.44 -26.37
C HIS A 58 -1.00 -0.68 -25.90
N SER A 59 -0.83 -1.08 -24.64
CA SER A 59 0.46 -1.13 -23.94
C SER A 59 0.60 -2.34 -23.01
N GLY A 60 -0.39 -3.23 -22.98
CA GLY A 60 -0.46 -4.34 -22.04
C GLY A 60 0.64 -5.39 -22.17
N VAL A 61 1.51 -5.31 -23.19
CA VAL A 61 2.70 -6.17 -23.32
C VAL A 61 3.90 -5.36 -23.80
N ARG A 62 5.02 -5.43 -23.07
CA ARG A 62 6.30 -4.84 -23.50
C ARG A 62 7.49 -5.72 -23.13
N LEU A 63 8.65 -5.44 -23.73
CA LEU A 63 9.91 -6.07 -23.31
C LEU A 63 10.27 -5.61 -21.89
N LEU A 64 10.77 -6.57 -21.10
CA LEU A 64 11.40 -6.27 -19.81
C LEU A 64 12.79 -5.70 -20.11
N GLU A 65 13.04 -4.46 -19.66
CA GLU A 65 14.32 -3.80 -19.88
C GLU A 65 15.43 -4.43 -19.04
N SER A 66 16.68 -4.25 -19.48
CA SER A 66 17.83 -4.79 -18.76
C SER A 66 17.99 -4.09 -17.41
N GLY A 67 17.84 -4.85 -16.32
CA GLY A 67 17.92 -4.34 -14.95
C GLY A 67 16.57 -3.94 -14.35
N GLU A 68 15.48 -4.08 -15.10
CA GLU A 68 14.14 -3.84 -14.62
C GLU A 68 13.65 -5.01 -13.74
N THR A 69 13.04 -4.68 -12.60
CA THR A 69 12.33 -5.63 -11.72
C THR A 69 10.85 -5.30 -11.69
N VAL A 70 10.01 -6.35 -11.74
CA VAL A 70 8.57 -6.21 -11.51
C VAL A 70 8.30 -6.68 -10.10
N GLU A 71 7.93 -5.75 -9.23
CA GLU A 71 7.62 -6.00 -7.83
C GLU A 71 6.12 -5.82 -7.61
N ALA A 72 5.53 -6.70 -6.81
CA ALA A 72 4.14 -6.54 -6.39
C ALA A 72 4.07 -5.39 -5.39
N PHE A 73 3.15 -4.45 -5.60
CA PHE A 73 2.79 -3.52 -4.54
C PHE A 73 2.07 -4.28 -3.44
N LEU A 74 2.49 -4.07 -2.21
CA LEU A 74 1.85 -4.63 -1.02
C LEU A 74 0.98 -3.55 -0.39
N THR A 75 -0.33 -3.82 -0.29
CA THR A 75 -1.25 -2.98 0.49
C THR A 75 -1.22 -3.45 1.93
N ILE A 76 -0.96 -2.53 2.86
CA ILE A 76 -0.98 -2.79 4.30
C ILE A 76 -2.00 -1.85 4.93
N GLY A 77 -3.05 -2.42 5.53
CA GLY A 77 -4.00 -1.64 6.32
C GLY A 77 -3.36 -1.26 7.65
N VAL A 78 -3.25 0.04 7.93
CA VAL A 78 -2.69 0.58 9.17
C VAL A 78 -3.55 1.74 9.66
N THR A 79 -3.60 1.92 10.98
CA THR A 79 -4.17 3.12 11.60
C THR A 79 -3.26 4.33 11.39
N ALA A 80 -3.79 5.54 11.64
CA ALA A 80 -2.98 6.76 11.58
C ALA A 80 -1.78 6.74 12.54
N GLN A 81 -1.94 6.17 13.74
CA GLN A 81 -0.86 6.07 14.72
C GLN A 81 0.24 5.10 14.27
N GLU A 82 -0.15 3.96 13.67
CA GLU A 82 0.79 3.00 13.11
C GLU A 82 1.52 3.57 11.90
N ARG A 83 0.82 4.31 11.03
CA ARG A 83 1.44 5.07 9.93
C ARG A 83 2.50 6.04 10.45
N ASP A 84 2.19 6.81 11.48
CA ASP A 84 3.13 7.79 12.05
C ASP A 84 4.35 7.09 12.68
N ALA A 85 4.15 5.93 13.32
CA ALA A 85 5.24 5.10 13.85
C ALA A 85 6.13 4.52 12.73
N LEU A 86 5.54 4.06 11.63
CA LEU A 86 6.26 3.58 10.44
C LEU A 86 7.11 4.70 9.84
N LEU A 87 6.54 5.90 9.68
CA LEU A 87 7.27 7.07 9.19
C LEU A 87 8.44 7.44 10.10
N ALA A 88 8.23 7.43 11.42
CA ALA A 88 9.32 7.67 12.37
C ALA A 88 10.44 6.61 12.26
N GLY A 89 10.08 5.34 12.10
CA GLY A 89 11.01 4.23 11.86
C GLY A 89 11.83 4.42 10.59
N LEU A 90 11.20 4.83 9.48
CA LEU A 90 11.89 5.12 8.22
C LEU A 90 12.87 6.28 8.36
N ARG A 91 12.50 7.34 9.09
CA ARG A 91 13.42 8.46 9.38
C ARG A 91 14.60 8.03 10.25
N LEU A 92 14.39 7.15 11.23
CA LEU A 92 15.48 6.57 12.01
C LEU A 92 16.41 5.71 11.15
N LEU A 93 15.86 4.90 10.23
CA LEU A 93 16.66 4.12 9.29
C LEU A 93 17.51 5.03 8.40
N GLN A 94 16.93 6.11 7.86
CA GLN A 94 17.63 7.09 7.04
C GLN A 94 18.81 7.72 7.80
N LEU A 95 18.60 8.10 9.06
CA LEU A 95 19.65 8.64 9.93
C LEU A 95 20.76 7.61 10.20
N ALA A 96 20.41 6.33 10.36
CA ALA A 96 21.38 5.27 10.58
C ALA A 96 22.24 5.05 9.33
N LEU A 97 21.62 4.93 8.16
CA LEU A 97 22.32 4.76 6.87
C LEU A 97 23.23 5.94 6.54
N ALA A 98 22.81 7.16 6.84
CA ALA A 98 23.62 8.36 6.63
C ALA A 98 24.89 8.40 7.51
N ARG A 99 24.92 7.66 8.62
CA ARG A 99 26.07 7.58 9.54
C ARG A 99 27.05 6.47 9.17
N GLY A 100 26.66 5.54 8.30
CA GLY A 100 27.50 4.44 7.83
C GLY A 100 26.77 3.09 7.83
N PRO A 101 27.53 1.98 7.80
CA PRO A 101 26.97 0.64 7.82
C PRO A 101 26.11 0.41 9.07
N ILE A 102 24.93 -0.19 8.87
CA ILE A 102 24.03 -0.59 9.96
C ILE A 102 24.37 -1.99 10.46
N ASP A 103 23.86 -2.32 11.65
CA ASP A 103 24.03 -3.61 12.29
C ASP A 103 23.57 -4.76 11.36
N PRO A 104 24.31 -5.89 11.24
CA PRO A 104 24.01 -6.93 10.25
C PRO A 104 22.59 -7.52 10.36
N PRO A 105 22.01 -7.77 11.55
CA PRO A 105 20.59 -8.08 11.71
C PRO A 105 19.64 -7.08 11.04
N LEU A 106 19.86 -5.77 11.23
CA LEU A 106 19.02 -4.74 10.62
C LEU A 106 19.22 -4.68 9.10
N ARG A 107 20.46 -4.90 8.64
CA ARG A 107 20.79 -5.02 7.22
C ARG A 107 20.04 -6.19 6.58
N SER A 108 20.05 -7.36 7.21
CA SER A 108 19.35 -8.56 6.74
C SER A 108 17.86 -8.29 6.55
N VAL A 109 17.19 -7.64 7.51
CA VAL A 109 15.77 -7.23 7.37
C VAL A 109 15.56 -6.28 6.20
N LEU A 110 16.42 -5.28 6.01
CA LEU A 110 16.31 -4.30 4.93
C LEU A 110 16.54 -4.92 3.53
N THR A 111 17.25 -6.04 3.46
CA THR A 111 17.65 -6.69 2.20
C THR A 111 16.93 -8.01 1.93
N ASP A 112 16.08 -8.46 2.86
CA ASP A 112 15.56 -9.83 2.91
C ASP A 112 16.68 -10.87 2.73
N ASP A 113 17.62 -10.89 3.68
CA ASP A 113 18.81 -11.78 3.63
C ASP A 113 19.62 -11.66 2.32
N ASP A 114 19.90 -10.42 1.91
CA ASP A 114 20.59 -10.07 0.67
C ASP A 114 19.84 -10.51 -0.63
N ALA A 115 18.54 -10.81 -0.57
CA ALA A 115 17.71 -11.07 -1.76
C ALA A 115 17.51 -9.81 -2.63
N HIS A 116 17.57 -8.62 -2.04
CA HIS A 116 17.56 -7.34 -2.75
C HIS A 116 18.49 -6.29 -2.12
N ALA A 117 18.78 -5.22 -2.86
CA ALA A 117 19.75 -4.19 -2.45
C ALA A 117 19.31 -3.34 -1.23
N GLY A 118 18.03 -3.39 -0.87
CA GLY A 118 17.44 -2.49 0.12
C GLY A 118 17.10 -1.13 -0.48
N LEU A 119 16.85 -0.14 0.40
CA LEU A 119 16.52 1.23 -0.02
C LEU A 119 17.65 2.21 0.31
N ASP A 120 17.98 3.06 -0.64
CA ASP A 120 18.84 4.22 -0.43
C ASP A 120 18.09 5.40 0.23
N LEU A 121 18.82 6.46 0.56
CA LEU A 121 18.25 7.63 1.25
C LEU A 121 17.14 8.32 0.44
N THR A 122 17.26 8.39 -0.88
CA THR A 122 16.29 9.04 -1.77
C THR A 122 15.05 8.17 -1.93
N GLN A 123 15.22 6.85 -2.00
CA GLN A 123 14.13 5.89 -2.04
C GLN A 123 13.33 5.87 -0.73
N ILE A 124 14.02 6.03 0.42
CA ILE A 124 13.35 6.18 1.72
C ILE A 124 12.54 7.48 1.79
N ASP A 125 13.08 8.60 1.27
CA ASP A 125 12.33 9.87 1.18
C ASP A 125 11.06 9.71 0.34
N ALA A 126 11.17 9.16 -0.86
CA ALA A 126 10.03 8.92 -1.74
C ALA A 126 9.00 7.94 -1.12
N LEU A 127 9.44 6.96 -0.33
CA LEU A 127 8.55 6.09 0.42
C LEU A 127 7.80 6.85 1.52
N CYS A 128 8.49 7.71 2.28
CA CYS A 128 7.85 8.54 3.31
C CYS A 128 6.82 9.49 2.71
N GLU A 129 7.10 10.08 1.54
CA GLU A 129 6.15 10.93 0.84
C GLU A 129 4.91 10.15 0.42
N ARG A 130 5.07 8.96 -0.18
CA ARG A 130 3.93 8.11 -0.57
C ARG A 130 3.06 7.69 0.61
N ILE A 131 3.65 7.43 1.78
CA ILE A 131 2.91 7.03 2.99
C ILE A 131 2.17 8.22 3.63
N ASN A 132 2.67 9.46 3.43
CA ASN A 132 2.05 10.67 3.99
C ASN A 132 0.82 11.17 3.23
N VAL A 133 0.61 10.72 1.99
CA VAL A 133 -0.52 11.13 1.13
C VAL A 133 -1.82 10.47 1.56
#